data_AF-A0A6A4IHA2-F1
#
_entry.id   AF-A0A6A4IHA2-F1
#
_cell.length_a   1.000
_cell.length_b   1.000
_cell.length_c   1.000
_cell.angle_alpha   90.00
_cell.angle_beta   90.00
_cell.angle_gamma   90.00
#
_symmetry.space_group_name_H-M   'P 1'
#
loop_
_entity.id
_entity.type
_entity.pdbx_description
1 polymer ?
#
loop_
_entity_poly.entity_id
_entity_poly.type
_entity_poly.pdbx_seq_one_letter_code
_entity_poly.pdbx_strand_id
1 'polypeptide(L)'
;MMKIGLSLLYLASATITLSSATIHLSHRSTNTSNTASAPIIDLGYAQYQGVYDSVNNVTNYLGVRYAAPPVGDLRWRAPQPPANNNSVGVQQANTQPNPCPQAPMGLASTNPLEAQSSLTRRADPPGTGPEDCLFLNVYFPGDTIPTEPLPTLVWIHVRVYTEGFADEFTGSDLLREANNEIVAVIIQYRLGLFGFLPGSEVKANGNLNAGLLDQHFALRWVQSHISQFGGDPTKVTIWGESAGAGSVLQHIVAHDGQTSPQLFRGAITSSTFLPSQYMYNDTIPELLYSEVVAQTNCSSAVDSLTCLRSANETLLQTINTNINVGGFFGTFVFVPVIDGTFITQRPTEALKQGKVNGKALLSITNTNEGVIFVNQTNPITNVSLYAGTLFPKFGSKQDSKTAELYASLGTPLEQDDAIMAESILICPTFYLLSAFPNSSWKGQFAIPPAHHGQDLAYYFPTSSFGTPAFNNTQFLAAFSGAFMSFVVSQDPNDKIAPTITPSWDMYSNGSTVMVFNQTADDLPDVHADTADATQLERCSFWDSVGVLTGQ
;
A
#
# COMPACT_ATOMS: atom_id res chain seq x y z
N MET A 1 -68.73 42.96 2.48
CA MET A 1 -68.74 44.23 3.24
C MET A 1 -69.99 44.29 4.10
N MET A 2 -69.87 44.01 5.40
CA MET A 2 -70.64 44.71 6.43
C MET A 2 -70.01 44.37 7.78
N LYS A 3 -69.49 45.41 8.43
CA LYS A 3 -69.09 45.43 9.84
C LYS A 3 -70.31 45.16 10.71
N ILE A 4 -70.11 44.61 11.91
CA ILE A 4 -70.56 45.16 13.19
C ILE A 4 -69.86 44.31 14.27
N GLY A 5 -69.06 44.95 15.12
CA GLY A 5 -68.63 44.37 16.39
C GLY A 5 -69.61 44.77 17.49
N LEU A 6 -69.64 44.04 18.60
CA LEU A 6 -69.89 44.63 19.91
C LEU A 6 -69.42 43.72 21.05
N SER A 7 -68.56 44.33 21.85
CA SER A 7 -68.12 44.16 23.23
C SER A 7 -68.90 43.28 24.23
N LEU A 8 -68.09 42.59 25.06
CA LEU A 8 -68.15 42.35 26.51
C LEU A 8 -69.50 42.00 27.17
N LEU A 9 -69.50 40.93 27.99
CA LEU A 9 -69.61 41.07 29.45
C LEU A 9 -69.37 39.73 30.19
N TYR A 10 -68.59 39.83 31.26
CA TYR A 10 -68.36 38.80 32.29
C TYR A 10 -69.60 38.58 33.15
N LEU A 11 -69.87 37.34 33.56
CA LEU A 11 -70.48 37.02 34.86
C LEU A 11 -70.17 35.57 35.28
N ALA A 12 -69.97 35.42 36.58
CA ALA A 12 -69.23 34.36 37.22
C ALA A 12 -70.09 33.22 37.81
N SER A 13 -69.43 32.07 37.96
CA SER A 13 -69.58 31.05 39.03
C SER A 13 -70.83 30.17 39.11
N ALA A 14 -70.63 28.86 38.89
CA ALA A 14 -70.76 27.85 39.95
C ALA A 14 -70.15 26.49 39.53
N THR A 15 -69.41 25.91 40.46
CA THR A 15 -68.61 24.67 40.42
C THR A 15 -69.43 23.39 40.49
N ILE A 16 -69.07 22.35 39.71
CA ILE A 16 -69.06 20.93 40.15
C ILE A 16 -67.89 20.21 39.45
N THR A 17 -67.00 19.62 40.24
CA THR A 17 -65.85 18.80 39.84
C THR A 17 -66.28 17.41 39.38
N LEU A 18 -65.87 16.98 38.19
CA LEU A 18 -65.79 15.57 37.80
C LEU A 18 -64.36 15.24 37.33
N SER A 19 -63.77 14.26 38.01
CA SER A 19 -62.43 13.71 37.77
C SER A 19 -62.45 12.74 36.58
N SER A 20 -61.75 13.07 35.51
CA SER A 20 -61.50 12.17 34.38
C SER A 20 -60.19 11.41 34.59
N ALA A 21 -60.28 10.10 34.81
CA ALA A 21 -59.13 9.20 34.87
C ALA A 21 -58.45 9.09 33.49
N THR A 22 -57.16 9.39 33.45
CA THR A 22 -56.31 9.22 32.26
C THR A 22 -55.71 7.81 32.27
N ILE A 23 -55.96 7.06 31.20
CA ILE A 23 -55.35 5.74 30.97
C ILE A 23 -53.87 5.96 30.63
N HIS A 24 -52.98 5.60 31.55
CA HIS A 24 -51.55 5.51 31.25
C HIS A 24 -51.31 4.29 30.36
N LEU A 25 -51.00 4.53 29.07
CA LEU A 25 -50.27 3.54 28.29
C LEU A 25 -48.88 3.38 28.91
N SER A 26 -48.63 2.23 29.51
CA SER A 26 -47.28 1.80 29.87
C SER A 26 -46.47 1.63 28.58
N HIS A 27 -45.53 2.55 28.31
CA HIS A 27 -44.48 2.28 27.35
C HIS A 27 -43.70 1.06 27.85
N ARG A 28 -43.88 -0.06 27.15
CA ARG A 28 -42.93 -1.17 27.21
C ARG A 28 -41.61 -0.58 26.73
N SER A 29 -40.66 -0.46 27.63
CA SER A 29 -39.25 -0.24 27.32
C SER A 29 -38.87 -1.25 26.23
N THR A 30 -38.77 -0.79 24.99
CA THR A 30 -37.99 -1.50 23.99
C THR A 30 -36.59 -1.51 24.58
N ASN A 31 -36.11 -2.70 24.99
CA ASN A 31 -34.70 -2.90 25.27
C ASN A 31 -33.95 -2.27 24.10
N THR A 32 -33.27 -1.16 24.37
CA THR A 32 -32.18 -0.72 23.52
C THR A 32 -31.31 -1.93 23.33
N SER A 33 -31.19 -2.43 22.11
CA SER A 33 -30.10 -3.32 21.75
C SER A 33 -28.84 -2.65 22.29
N ASN A 34 -28.24 -3.23 23.34
CA ASN A 34 -26.90 -2.86 23.76
C ASN A 34 -26.06 -3.11 22.52
N THR A 35 -25.78 -2.07 21.73
CA THR A 35 -24.67 -2.10 20.79
C THR A 35 -23.48 -2.31 21.69
N ALA A 36 -22.95 -3.54 21.72
CA ALA A 36 -21.75 -3.84 22.48
C ALA A 36 -20.70 -2.79 22.07
N SER A 37 -20.30 -1.93 23.00
CA SER A 37 -19.27 -0.96 22.70
C SER A 37 -17.99 -1.74 22.48
N ALA A 38 -17.27 -1.44 21.39
CA ALA A 38 -15.97 -2.04 21.16
C ALA A 38 -15.09 -1.90 22.42
N PRO A 39 -14.21 -2.88 22.68
CA PRO A 39 -13.27 -2.82 23.80
C PRO A 39 -12.49 -1.49 23.83
N ILE A 40 -12.00 -1.11 25.01
CA ILE A 40 -11.02 -0.03 25.12
C ILE A 40 -9.64 -0.67 25.14
N ILE A 41 -8.78 -0.27 24.22
CA ILE A 41 -7.39 -0.73 24.14
C ILE A 41 -6.48 0.33 24.75
N ASP A 42 -5.65 -0.07 25.70
CA ASP A 42 -4.68 0.79 26.37
C ASP A 42 -3.26 0.49 25.89
N LEU A 43 -2.79 1.30 24.94
CA LEU A 43 -1.46 1.18 24.34
C LEU A 43 -0.35 1.71 25.27
N GLY A 44 -0.69 2.19 26.46
CA GLY A 44 0.24 2.78 27.42
C GLY A 44 0.61 4.24 27.14
N TYR A 45 0.51 4.71 25.89
CA TYR A 45 0.62 6.14 25.53
C TYR A 45 -0.72 6.77 25.16
N ALA A 46 -1.75 5.95 24.90
CA ALA A 46 -3.09 6.38 24.52
C ALA A 46 -4.08 5.24 24.76
N GLN A 47 -5.33 5.61 25.06
CA GLN A 47 -6.45 4.69 25.12
C GLN A 47 -7.36 4.92 23.92
N TYR A 48 -7.71 3.86 23.20
CA TYR A 48 -8.57 3.91 22.02
C TYR A 48 -9.82 3.06 22.19
N GLN A 49 -10.96 3.57 21.74
CA GLN A 49 -12.20 2.82 21.58
C GLN A 49 -12.56 2.73 20.11
N GLY A 50 -12.64 1.51 19.59
CA GLY A 50 -13.01 1.23 18.21
C GLY A 50 -14.52 1.24 17.98
N VAL A 51 -14.94 0.59 16.89
CA VAL A 51 -16.34 0.36 16.55
C VAL A 51 -16.55 -1.11 16.19
N TYR A 52 -17.57 -1.73 16.76
CA TYR A 52 -18.00 -3.06 16.36
C TYR A 52 -18.99 -2.96 15.19
N ASP A 53 -18.63 -3.58 14.07
CA ASP A 53 -19.49 -3.75 12.90
C ASP A 53 -20.20 -5.10 13.00
N SER A 54 -21.46 -5.07 13.44
CA SER A 54 -22.29 -6.26 13.58
C SER A 54 -22.70 -6.90 12.24
N VAL A 55 -22.57 -6.18 11.12
CA VAL A 55 -22.91 -6.73 9.79
C VAL A 55 -21.82 -7.68 9.32
N ASN A 56 -20.56 -7.26 9.47
CA ASN A 56 -19.41 -8.07 9.10
C ASN A 56 -18.89 -8.95 10.25
N ASN A 57 -19.40 -8.75 11.48
CA ASN A 57 -18.92 -9.40 12.70
C ASN A 57 -17.41 -9.14 12.93
N VAL A 58 -17.01 -7.87 12.82
CA VAL A 58 -15.62 -7.41 12.96
C VAL A 58 -15.59 -6.17 13.86
N THR A 59 -14.58 -6.08 14.72
CA THR A 59 -14.27 -4.84 15.43
C THR A 59 -13.13 -4.10 14.74
N ASN A 60 -13.35 -2.81 14.49
CA ASN A 60 -12.47 -1.92 13.76
C ASN A 60 -11.90 -0.84 14.70
N TYR A 61 -10.59 -0.62 14.64
CA TYR A 61 -9.92 0.54 15.20
C TYR A 61 -9.32 1.32 14.05
N LEU A 62 -9.95 2.42 13.69
CA LEU A 62 -9.59 3.25 12.55
C LEU A 62 -8.87 4.51 13.02
N GLY A 63 -7.75 4.84 12.39
CA GLY A 63 -6.99 6.06 12.70
C GLY A 63 -6.21 6.01 14.02
N VAL A 64 -5.64 4.85 14.38
CA VAL A 64 -4.74 4.72 15.53
C VAL A 64 -3.40 5.35 15.19
N ARG A 65 -2.96 6.35 15.95
CA ARG A 65 -1.70 7.06 15.71
C ARG A 65 -0.52 6.19 16.12
N TYR A 66 0.32 5.76 15.18
CA TYR A 66 1.52 4.98 15.49
C TYR A 66 2.79 5.83 15.59
N ALA A 67 2.81 7.04 15.02
CA ALA A 67 3.94 7.98 15.12
C ALA A 67 3.49 9.45 15.30
N ALA A 68 4.40 10.29 15.76
CA ALA A 68 4.20 11.73 15.84
C ALA A 68 3.95 12.35 14.44
N PRO A 69 3.15 13.42 14.34
CA PRO A 69 2.95 14.13 13.06
C PRO A 69 4.28 14.55 12.43
N PRO A 70 4.59 14.18 11.18
CA PRO A 70 5.88 14.44 10.54
C PRO A 70 5.98 15.86 9.96
N VAL A 71 5.54 16.87 10.71
CA VAL A 71 5.45 18.28 10.31
C VAL A 71 6.62 19.11 10.81
N GLY A 72 6.85 20.28 10.20
CA GLY A 72 7.89 21.22 10.62
C GLY A 72 9.28 20.59 10.62
N ASP A 73 9.98 20.60 11.75
CA ASP A 73 11.32 20.01 11.84
C ASP A 73 11.33 18.48 11.66
N LEU A 74 10.19 17.81 11.82
CA LEU A 74 10.06 16.35 11.59
C LEU A 74 9.92 15.98 10.11
N ARG A 75 9.81 16.95 9.19
CA ARG A 75 9.87 16.67 7.75
C ARG A 75 11.23 16.07 7.37
N TRP A 76 11.17 15.01 6.57
CA TRP A 76 12.32 14.19 6.15
C TRP A 76 13.22 13.76 7.30
N ARG A 77 12.63 13.47 8.46
CA ARG A 77 13.27 12.74 9.56
C ARG A 77 12.56 11.41 9.76
N ALA A 78 13.25 10.46 10.36
CA ALA A 78 12.67 9.21 10.81
C ALA A 78 11.48 9.48 11.76
N PRO A 79 10.40 8.69 11.70
CA PRO A 79 9.25 8.84 12.58
C PRO A 79 9.66 8.75 14.05
N GLN A 80 8.96 9.51 14.89
CA GLN A 80 9.17 9.54 16.33
C GLN A 80 7.94 8.97 17.05
N PRO A 81 8.09 8.46 18.29
CA PRO A 81 6.96 8.01 19.09
C PRO A 81 5.87 9.09 19.20
N PRO A 82 4.58 8.70 19.19
CA PRO A 82 3.48 9.62 19.46
C PRO A 82 3.62 10.32 20.82
N ALA A 83 2.98 11.48 20.96
CA ALA A 83 2.83 12.13 22.25
C ALA A 83 2.09 11.21 23.24
N ASN A 84 2.48 11.26 24.51
CA ASN A 84 1.75 10.57 25.57
C ASN A 84 0.44 11.31 25.86
N ASN A 85 -0.67 10.70 25.48
CA ASN A 85 -2.03 11.22 25.60
C ASN A 85 -2.86 10.49 26.66
N ASN A 86 -2.26 9.76 27.61
CA ASN A 86 -3.01 9.07 28.66
C ASN A 86 -3.91 10.00 29.49
N SER A 87 -3.54 11.27 29.63
CA SER A 87 -4.34 12.27 30.34
C SER A 87 -5.52 12.83 29.54
N VAL A 88 -5.58 12.54 28.23
CA VAL A 88 -6.64 13.03 27.32
C VAL A 88 -7.90 12.14 27.40
N GLY A 89 -7.80 10.98 28.06
CA GLY A 89 -8.87 10.00 28.16
C GLY A 89 -8.98 9.11 26.91
N VAL A 90 -10.11 8.43 26.78
CA VAL A 90 -10.37 7.48 25.69
C VAL A 90 -10.61 8.24 24.37
N GLN A 91 -9.75 7.99 23.39
CA GLN A 91 -9.85 8.52 22.04
C GLN A 91 -10.72 7.60 21.18
N GLN A 92 -11.58 8.18 20.32
CA GLN A 92 -12.39 7.40 19.40
C GLN A 92 -11.58 7.03 18.17
N ALA A 93 -11.48 5.73 17.87
CA ALA A 93 -10.81 5.15 16.71
C ALA A 93 -11.86 4.54 15.76
N ASN A 94 -12.80 5.37 15.29
CA ASN A 94 -13.96 4.95 14.51
C ASN A 94 -14.06 5.68 13.16
N THR A 95 -13.03 6.43 12.78
CA THR A 95 -12.96 7.23 11.55
C THR A 95 -11.64 6.96 10.86
N GLN A 96 -11.67 6.86 9.53
CA GLN A 96 -10.47 6.64 8.72
C GLN A 96 -9.47 7.79 8.87
N PRO A 97 -8.15 7.49 8.82
CA PRO A 97 -7.14 8.54 8.90
C PRO A 97 -7.09 9.36 7.61
N ASN A 98 -6.55 10.57 7.72
CA ASN A 98 -6.24 11.37 6.54
C ASN A 98 -5.22 10.64 5.64
N PRO A 99 -5.36 10.73 4.30
CA PRO A 99 -4.30 10.32 3.40
C PRO A 99 -3.06 11.17 3.61
N CYS A 100 -1.86 10.58 3.48
CA CYS A 100 -0.64 11.37 3.34
C CYS A 100 -0.67 12.20 2.04
N PRO A 101 0.15 13.26 1.89
CA PRO A 101 0.11 14.09 0.69
C PRO A 101 0.38 13.28 -0.59
N GLN A 102 -0.54 13.38 -1.57
CA GLN A 102 -0.58 12.51 -2.75
C GLN A 102 -0.09 13.25 -4.01
N ALA A 103 0.61 12.58 -4.92
CA ALA A 103 0.99 13.08 -6.24
C ALA A 103 0.73 12.04 -7.34
N PRO A 104 0.34 12.48 -8.55
CA PRO A 104 0.05 11.59 -9.68
C PRO A 104 1.35 11.01 -10.28
N MET A 105 1.22 10.03 -11.18
CA MET A 105 2.33 9.47 -11.96
C MET A 105 2.88 10.41 -13.05
N GLY A 106 4.03 10.06 -13.63
CA GLY A 106 4.59 10.74 -14.80
C GLY A 106 3.69 10.65 -16.03
N LEU A 107 3.53 11.77 -16.75
CA LEU A 107 2.67 11.87 -17.93
C LEU A 107 3.42 12.36 -19.19
N ALA A 108 4.73 12.63 -19.08
CA ALA A 108 5.47 13.23 -20.17
C ALA A 108 5.92 12.21 -21.23
N SER A 109 5.95 12.65 -22.50
CA SER A 109 6.37 11.84 -23.66
C SER A 109 7.90 11.61 -23.74
N THR A 110 8.67 12.35 -22.94
CA THR A 110 10.13 12.25 -22.76
C THR A 110 10.44 12.59 -21.31
N ASN A 111 11.56 12.14 -20.73
CA ASN A 111 12.02 12.55 -19.39
C ASN A 111 12.37 14.06 -19.39
N PRO A 112 11.59 14.95 -18.76
CA PRO A 112 11.69 16.40 -18.87
C PRO A 112 11.94 17.08 -17.52
N LEU A 113 13.02 17.86 -17.49
CA LEU A 113 12.91 19.18 -16.90
C LEU A 113 11.98 20.02 -17.80
N GLU A 114 10.95 20.61 -17.17
CA GLU A 114 9.93 21.57 -17.63
C GLU A 114 8.59 21.10 -18.26
N ALA A 115 7.51 21.49 -17.54
CA ALA A 115 6.32 22.27 -17.96
C ALA A 115 4.92 21.65 -17.70
N GLN A 116 4.39 21.99 -16.51
CA GLN A 116 3.01 22.19 -16.03
C GLN A 116 1.79 21.63 -16.79
N SER A 117 0.94 20.88 -16.07
CA SER A 117 -0.50 21.19 -15.98
C SER A 117 -1.15 20.59 -14.71
N SER A 118 -2.19 21.28 -14.24
CA SER A 118 -2.75 21.27 -12.88
C SER A 118 -3.86 20.24 -12.63
N LEU A 119 -3.93 19.69 -11.42
CA LEU A 119 -5.16 19.17 -10.83
C LEU A 119 -5.40 19.82 -9.46
N THR A 120 -6.55 20.50 -9.31
CA THR A 120 -7.03 21.08 -8.05
C THR A 120 -7.79 20.04 -7.22
N ARG A 121 -7.56 19.99 -5.90
CA ARG A 121 -8.36 19.26 -4.92
C ARG A 121 -9.00 20.18 -3.87
N ARG A 122 -10.03 19.66 -3.19
CA ARG A 122 -10.88 20.29 -2.17
C ARG A 122 -10.08 20.77 -0.96
N ALA A 123 -10.59 21.81 -0.30
CA ALA A 123 -10.04 22.40 0.91
C ALA A 123 -10.34 21.53 2.15
N ASP A 124 -9.31 21.29 2.95
CA ASP A 124 -9.40 20.71 4.29
C ASP A 124 -9.79 21.78 5.35
N PRO A 125 -10.37 21.38 6.49
CA PRO A 125 -10.61 22.28 7.63
C PRO A 125 -9.31 22.89 8.18
N PRO A 126 -9.34 24.09 8.78
CA PRO A 126 -8.12 24.75 9.27
C PRO A 126 -7.50 24.01 10.47
N GLY A 127 -6.21 23.68 10.39
CA GLY A 127 -5.39 23.29 11.55
C GLY A 127 -4.80 21.87 11.54
N THR A 128 -5.20 21.02 10.61
CA THR A 128 -4.60 19.70 10.34
C THR A 128 -4.23 19.65 8.86
N GLY A 129 -2.99 20.02 8.52
CA GLY A 129 -2.52 19.89 7.14
C GLY A 129 -2.47 18.40 6.71
N PRO A 130 -2.54 18.10 5.39
CA PRO A 130 -2.42 16.75 4.86
C PRO A 130 -1.15 15.98 5.29
N GLU A 131 -0.14 16.65 5.85
CA GLU A 131 1.07 16.01 6.40
C GLU A 131 0.88 15.21 7.71
N ASP A 132 -0.12 15.50 8.55
CA ASP A 132 -0.40 14.67 9.73
C ASP A 132 -1.17 13.41 9.33
N CYS A 133 -0.42 12.37 8.95
CA CYS A 133 -0.98 11.18 8.31
C CYS A 133 -0.45 9.83 8.83
N LEU A 134 0.41 9.81 9.86
CA LEU A 134 1.04 8.58 10.37
C LEU A 134 0.12 7.80 11.33
N PHE A 135 -0.87 7.14 10.73
CA PHE A 135 -1.88 6.34 11.40
C PHE A 135 -1.94 4.92 10.81
N LEU A 136 -2.58 4.02 11.54
CA LEU A 136 -2.92 2.69 11.07
C LEU A 136 -4.33 2.30 11.51
N ASN A 137 -4.86 1.29 10.85
CA ASN A 137 -6.12 0.65 11.21
C ASN A 137 -5.85 -0.78 11.68
N VAL A 138 -6.61 -1.24 12.67
CA VAL A 138 -6.57 -2.63 13.17
C VAL A 138 -7.97 -3.24 13.11
N TYR A 139 -8.05 -4.49 12.64
CA TYR A 139 -9.29 -5.24 12.46
C TYR A 139 -9.15 -6.62 13.10
N PHE A 140 -10.12 -7.01 13.92
CA PHE A 140 -10.19 -8.36 14.50
C PHE A 140 -11.62 -8.90 14.52
N PRO A 141 -11.82 -10.22 14.46
CA PRO A 141 -13.15 -10.81 14.36
C PRO A 141 -13.93 -10.75 15.68
N GLY A 142 -15.25 -10.61 15.57
CA GLY A 142 -16.17 -10.56 16.71
C GLY A 142 -16.23 -9.20 17.41
N ASP A 143 -16.94 -9.16 18.53
CA ASP A 143 -17.18 -8.00 19.39
C ASP A 143 -16.27 -7.93 20.63
N THR A 144 -15.44 -8.96 20.82
CA THR A 144 -14.50 -9.10 21.95
C THR A 144 -13.11 -9.45 21.44
N ILE A 145 -12.08 -9.08 22.21
CA ILE A 145 -10.68 -9.36 21.84
C ILE A 145 -10.49 -10.88 21.76
N PRO A 146 -9.91 -11.42 20.66
CA PRO A 146 -9.58 -12.84 20.56
C PRO A 146 -8.75 -13.32 21.75
N THR A 147 -9.17 -14.44 22.36
CA THR A 147 -8.49 -15.01 23.54
C THR A 147 -7.27 -15.83 23.15
N GLU A 148 -7.34 -16.53 22.01
CA GLU A 148 -6.20 -17.19 21.39
C GLU A 148 -5.51 -16.23 20.41
N PRO A 149 -4.19 -16.01 20.50
CA PRO A 149 -3.47 -15.12 19.59
C PRO A 149 -3.57 -15.57 18.13
N LEU A 150 -4.10 -14.71 17.27
CA LEU A 150 -4.26 -14.97 15.84
C LEU A 150 -3.04 -14.49 15.03
N PRO A 151 -2.63 -15.19 13.95
CA PRO A 151 -1.69 -14.66 12.96
C PRO A 151 -2.03 -13.20 12.55
N THR A 152 -1.01 -12.37 12.40
CA THR A 152 -1.18 -10.94 12.07
C THR A 152 -0.78 -10.69 10.63
N LEU A 153 -1.71 -10.16 9.84
CA LEU A 153 -1.44 -9.64 8.50
C LEU A 153 -1.23 -8.13 8.56
N VAL A 154 -0.10 -7.64 8.06
CA VAL A 154 0.13 -6.21 7.86
C VAL A 154 0.09 -5.90 6.37
N TRP A 155 -0.91 -5.15 5.95
CA TRP A 155 -1.07 -4.67 4.57
C TRP A 155 -0.35 -3.32 4.39
N ILE A 156 0.57 -3.26 3.44
CA ILE A 156 1.27 -2.06 3.00
C ILE A 156 0.61 -1.59 1.71
N HIS A 157 -0.09 -0.45 1.78
CA HIS A 157 -0.90 0.02 0.67
C HIS A 157 -0.09 0.38 -0.58
N VAL A 158 -0.82 0.42 -1.69
CA VAL A 158 -0.31 0.44 -3.06
C VAL A 158 -0.20 1.86 -3.61
N ARG A 159 -0.05 1.98 -4.93
CA ARG A 159 0.07 3.20 -5.75
C ARG A 159 1.42 3.91 -5.67
N VAL A 160 2.43 3.19 -6.17
CA VAL A 160 3.63 3.77 -6.81
C VAL A 160 4.46 4.76 -5.97
N TYR A 161 4.42 4.62 -4.63
CA TYR A 161 5.09 5.46 -3.63
C TYR A 161 4.67 6.94 -3.61
N THR A 162 3.76 7.39 -4.48
CA THR A 162 3.33 8.80 -4.58
C THR A 162 1.87 9.00 -4.23
N GLU A 163 1.06 7.94 -4.24
CA GLU A 163 -0.35 7.94 -3.89
C GLU A 163 -0.72 6.70 -3.05
N GLY A 164 -1.99 6.56 -2.68
CA GLY A 164 -2.52 5.47 -1.87
C GLY A 164 -2.86 5.90 -0.45
N PHE A 165 -3.89 5.27 0.10
CA PHE A 165 -4.31 5.48 1.49
C PHE A 165 -5.13 4.29 2.01
N ALA A 166 -5.17 4.14 3.33
CA ALA A 166 -5.75 2.99 4.02
C ALA A 166 -7.24 2.78 3.73
N ASP A 167 -8.00 3.85 3.50
CA ASP A 167 -9.44 3.78 3.21
C ASP A 167 -9.77 3.24 1.81
N GLU A 168 -8.77 3.04 0.94
CA GLU A 168 -8.97 2.27 -0.30
C GLU A 168 -9.13 0.77 -0.03
N PHE A 169 -8.82 0.28 1.19
CA PHE A 169 -8.75 -1.13 1.53
C PHE A 169 -9.65 -1.49 2.70
N THR A 170 -10.56 -2.43 2.48
CA THR A 170 -11.47 -2.92 3.51
C THR A 170 -10.81 -4.03 4.33
N GLY A 171 -10.33 -3.74 5.54
CA GLY A 171 -9.74 -4.76 6.42
C GLY A 171 -10.67 -5.93 6.75
N SER A 172 -11.98 -5.71 6.83
CA SER A 172 -12.98 -6.77 7.03
C SER A 172 -13.03 -7.78 5.88
N ASP A 173 -12.65 -7.40 4.66
CA ASP A 173 -12.55 -8.34 3.55
C ASP A 173 -11.43 -9.35 3.83
N LEU A 174 -10.25 -8.90 4.26
CA LEU A 174 -9.14 -9.79 4.61
C LEU A 174 -9.53 -10.78 5.71
N LEU A 175 -10.25 -10.34 6.74
CA LEU A 175 -10.75 -11.22 7.80
C LEU A 175 -11.73 -12.26 7.24
N ARG A 176 -12.66 -11.84 6.37
CA ARG A 176 -13.62 -12.75 5.74
C ARG A 176 -12.93 -13.79 4.87
N GLU A 177 -12.00 -13.36 4.01
CA GLU A 177 -11.25 -14.27 3.14
C GLU A 177 -10.38 -15.24 3.95
N ALA A 178 -9.97 -14.85 5.16
CA ALA A 178 -9.22 -15.68 6.09
C ALA A 178 -10.07 -16.52 7.05
N ASN A 179 -11.39 -16.64 6.82
CA ASN A 179 -12.32 -17.31 7.73
C ASN A 179 -12.21 -16.84 9.20
N ASN A 180 -11.90 -15.56 9.40
CA ASN A 180 -11.69 -14.93 10.71
C ASN A 180 -10.51 -15.52 11.51
N GLU A 181 -9.52 -16.13 10.85
CA GLU A 181 -8.34 -16.71 11.52
C GLU A 181 -7.15 -15.74 11.63
N ILE A 182 -7.35 -14.45 11.38
CA ILE A 182 -6.29 -13.42 11.42
C ILE A 182 -6.73 -12.16 12.14
N VAL A 183 -5.74 -11.38 12.58
CA VAL A 183 -5.85 -9.93 12.80
C VAL A 183 -5.24 -9.21 11.60
N ALA A 184 -5.90 -8.17 11.09
CA ALA A 184 -5.36 -7.36 9.99
C ALA A 184 -4.97 -5.96 10.46
N VAL A 185 -3.87 -5.46 9.93
CA VAL A 185 -3.37 -4.09 10.16
C VAL A 185 -3.15 -3.44 8.79
N ILE A 186 -3.73 -2.25 8.56
CA ILE A 186 -3.49 -1.46 7.35
C ILE A 186 -2.78 -0.17 7.77
N ILE A 187 -1.60 0.09 7.23
CA ILE A 187 -0.74 1.21 7.66
C ILE A 187 -0.74 2.36 6.65
N GLN A 188 -0.69 3.60 7.13
CA GLN A 188 -0.30 4.78 6.33
C GLN A 188 1.21 5.00 6.42
N TYR A 189 1.81 5.57 5.38
CA TYR A 189 3.20 6.02 5.38
C TYR A 189 3.39 7.23 4.45
N ARG A 190 4.44 8.05 4.67
CA ARG A 190 4.70 9.22 3.80
C ARG A 190 5.05 8.80 2.38
N LEU A 191 4.59 9.60 1.42
CA LEU A 191 4.68 9.36 -0.02
C LEU A 191 5.36 10.53 -0.75
N GLY A 192 5.73 10.30 -2.01
CA GLY A 192 6.28 11.30 -2.92
C GLY A 192 7.43 12.09 -2.30
N LEU A 193 7.46 13.40 -2.57
CA LEU A 193 8.43 14.33 -2.01
C LEU A 193 8.53 14.24 -0.47
N PHE A 194 7.41 14.02 0.23
CA PHE A 194 7.39 14.00 1.70
C PHE A 194 8.01 12.72 2.28
N GLY A 195 7.91 11.60 1.58
CA GLY A 195 8.42 10.29 2.02
C GLY A 195 9.79 9.93 1.45
N PHE A 196 10.13 10.43 0.27
CA PHE A 196 11.25 9.92 -0.53
C PHE A 196 12.12 11.03 -1.16
N LEU A 197 12.17 12.23 -0.54
CA LEU A 197 13.16 13.24 -0.93
C LEU A 197 14.58 12.68 -0.73
N PRO A 198 15.40 12.60 -1.79
CA PRO A 198 16.74 12.05 -1.69
C PRO A 198 17.79 13.17 -1.58
N GLY A 199 19.07 12.85 -1.75
CA GLY A 199 20.15 13.83 -1.80
C GLY A 199 21.04 13.87 -0.55
N SER A 200 22.25 14.40 -0.72
CA SER A 200 23.29 14.44 0.31
C SER A 200 22.92 15.29 1.52
N GLU A 201 22.19 16.38 1.30
CA GLU A 201 21.70 17.27 2.36
C GLU A 201 20.69 16.54 3.26
N VAL A 202 19.80 15.73 2.66
CA VAL A 202 18.86 14.88 3.42
C VAL A 202 19.62 13.83 4.24
N LYS A 203 20.66 13.20 3.68
CA LYS A 203 21.51 12.26 4.43
C LYS A 203 22.21 12.94 5.62
N ALA A 204 22.68 14.17 5.43
CA ALA A 204 23.49 14.89 6.42
C ALA A 204 22.68 15.40 7.61
N ASN A 205 21.47 15.93 7.38
CA ASN A 205 20.65 16.57 8.43
C ASN A 205 19.18 16.08 8.43
N GLY A 206 18.95 14.85 8.01
CA GLY A 206 17.62 14.23 7.96
C GLY A 206 17.73 12.71 7.89
N ASN A 207 16.72 12.09 7.29
CA ASN A 207 16.70 10.66 7.01
C ASN A 207 16.12 10.43 5.62
N LEU A 208 16.90 9.77 4.78
CA LEU A 208 16.45 9.25 3.49
C LEU A 208 15.39 8.16 3.70
N ASN A 209 14.61 7.86 2.66
CA ASN A 209 13.61 6.80 2.68
C ASN A 209 12.61 6.95 3.85
N ALA A 210 12.24 8.19 4.17
CA ALA A 210 11.39 8.51 5.32
C ALA A 210 10.04 7.74 5.31
N GLY A 211 9.50 7.42 4.13
CA GLY A 211 8.32 6.55 3.96
C GLY A 211 8.59 5.07 4.30
N LEU A 212 9.76 4.51 3.97
CA LEU A 212 10.13 3.15 4.44
C LEU A 212 10.37 3.12 5.95
N LEU A 213 10.94 4.19 6.50
CA LEU A 213 11.15 4.32 7.94
C LEU A 213 9.81 4.43 8.70
N ASP A 214 8.79 5.06 8.11
CA ASP A 214 7.41 5.04 8.62
C ASP A 214 6.86 3.62 8.70
N GLN A 215 6.95 2.86 7.61
CA GLN A 215 6.52 1.47 7.58
C GLN A 215 7.28 0.61 8.60
N HIS A 216 8.60 0.78 8.68
CA HIS A 216 9.42 0.07 9.66
C HIS A 216 9.00 0.40 11.10
N PHE A 217 8.68 1.66 11.39
CA PHE A 217 8.19 2.09 12.69
C PHE A 217 6.80 1.53 12.99
N ALA A 218 5.91 1.47 12.00
CA ALA A 218 4.61 0.82 12.13
C ALA A 218 4.74 -0.69 12.41
N LEU A 219 5.69 -1.38 11.76
CA LEU A 219 5.98 -2.80 12.07
C LEU A 219 6.51 -2.98 13.49
N ARG A 220 7.33 -2.06 14.00
CA ARG A 220 7.75 -2.06 15.42
C ARG A 220 6.59 -1.77 16.37
N TRP A 221 5.65 -0.91 15.97
CA TRP A 221 4.40 -0.70 16.71
C TRP A 221 3.58 -2.00 16.77
N VAL A 222 3.43 -2.71 15.65
CA VAL A 222 2.75 -4.02 15.60
C VAL A 222 3.40 -5.00 16.57
N GLN A 223 4.73 -5.14 16.52
CA GLN A 223 5.47 -6.00 17.47
C GLN A 223 5.21 -5.65 18.94
N SER A 224 5.01 -4.36 19.26
CA SER A 224 4.86 -3.89 20.64
C SER A 224 3.42 -3.92 21.15
N HIS A 225 2.43 -3.86 20.26
CA HIS A 225 1.04 -3.56 20.64
C HIS A 225 0.00 -4.53 20.09
N ILE A 226 0.28 -5.32 19.06
CA ILE A 226 -0.78 -6.09 18.38
C ILE A 226 -1.41 -7.18 19.26
N SER A 227 -0.69 -7.67 20.27
CA SER A 227 -1.22 -8.62 21.26
C SER A 227 -2.39 -8.06 22.06
N GLN A 228 -2.51 -6.73 22.19
CA GLN A 228 -3.64 -6.10 22.85
C GLN A 228 -4.92 -6.18 22.00
N PHE A 229 -4.79 -6.38 20.70
CA PHE A 229 -5.88 -6.57 19.75
C PHE A 229 -6.13 -8.05 19.42
N GLY A 230 -5.48 -8.98 20.15
CA GLY A 230 -5.58 -10.42 19.92
C GLY A 230 -4.69 -10.97 18.81
N GLY A 231 -3.78 -10.16 18.24
CA GLY A 231 -2.81 -10.63 17.25
C GLY A 231 -1.53 -11.19 17.87
N ASP A 232 -0.92 -12.17 17.21
CA ASP A 232 0.35 -12.78 17.60
C ASP A 232 1.54 -12.04 16.92
N PRO A 233 2.35 -11.26 17.67
CA PRO A 233 3.49 -10.54 17.11
C PRO A 233 4.59 -11.47 16.57
N THR A 234 4.61 -12.75 16.97
CA THR A 234 5.56 -13.75 16.44
C THR A 234 5.12 -14.35 15.10
N LYS A 235 3.85 -14.13 14.71
CA LYS A 235 3.24 -14.64 13.48
C LYS A 235 2.81 -13.53 12.53
N VAL A 236 3.65 -12.50 12.40
CA VAL A 236 3.42 -11.39 11.46
C VAL A 236 3.81 -11.78 10.03
N THR A 237 2.88 -11.59 9.10
CA THR A 237 3.12 -11.63 7.65
C THR A 237 2.90 -10.23 7.07
N ILE A 238 3.86 -9.72 6.30
CA ILE A 238 3.70 -8.46 5.57
C ILE A 238 3.24 -8.75 4.14
N TRP A 239 2.31 -7.96 3.63
CA TRP A 239 1.81 -8.09 2.27
C TRP A 239 1.61 -6.71 1.66
N GLY A 240 2.00 -6.53 0.41
CA GLY A 240 1.59 -5.38 -0.38
C GLY A 240 1.44 -5.75 -1.85
N GLU A 241 0.83 -4.82 -2.59
CA GLU A 241 0.69 -4.88 -4.05
C GLU A 241 1.41 -3.68 -4.69
N SER A 242 1.97 -3.84 -5.89
CA SER A 242 2.69 -2.78 -6.61
C SER A 242 3.80 -2.17 -5.74
N ALA A 243 3.84 -0.85 -5.51
CA ALA A 243 4.78 -0.22 -4.58
C ALA A 243 4.68 -0.69 -3.12
N GLY A 244 3.53 -1.22 -2.70
CA GLY A 244 3.41 -1.96 -1.45
C GLY A 244 4.23 -3.26 -1.49
N ALA A 245 4.20 -4.00 -2.61
CA ALA A 245 5.07 -5.17 -2.83
C ALA A 245 6.55 -4.78 -2.95
N GLY A 246 6.83 -3.62 -3.58
CA GLY A 246 8.16 -3.03 -3.58
C GLY A 246 8.64 -2.67 -2.17
N SER A 247 7.76 -2.14 -1.32
CA SER A 247 8.04 -1.90 0.09
C SER A 247 8.33 -3.19 0.86
N VAL A 248 7.56 -4.25 0.60
CA VAL A 248 7.83 -5.59 1.14
C VAL A 248 9.23 -6.07 0.73
N LEU A 249 9.62 -5.91 -0.54
CA LEU A 249 10.98 -6.16 -1.01
C LEU A 249 12.03 -5.35 -0.20
N GLN A 250 11.79 -4.06 0.02
CA GLN A 250 12.71 -3.24 0.81
C GLN A 250 12.86 -3.75 2.25
N HIS A 251 11.77 -4.18 2.91
CA HIS A 251 11.83 -4.77 4.26
C HIS A 251 12.49 -6.15 4.27
N ILE A 252 12.35 -6.93 3.19
CA ILE A 252 13.09 -8.19 3.02
C ILE A 252 14.59 -7.90 3.02
N VAL A 253 15.09 -6.94 2.26
CA VAL A 253 16.54 -6.67 2.16
C VAL A 253 17.07 -5.69 3.22
N ALA A 254 16.19 -5.07 4.01
CA ALA A 254 16.55 -4.06 5.00
C ALA A 254 17.64 -4.54 5.96
N HIS A 255 18.63 -3.68 6.21
CA HIS A 255 19.79 -3.97 7.04
C HIS A 255 20.52 -5.26 6.64
N ASP A 256 20.67 -5.52 5.32
CA ASP A 256 21.28 -6.75 4.81
C ASP A 256 20.58 -8.04 5.31
N GLY A 257 19.26 -8.02 5.48
CA GLY A 257 18.52 -9.17 6.00
C GLY A 257 18.73 -9.45 7.50
N GLN A 258 19.25 -8.46 8.24
CA GLN A 258 19.59 -8.58 9.66
C GLN A 258 18.80 -7.58 10.53
N THR A 259 17.54 -7.36 10.19
CA THR A 259 16.67 -6.52 11.01
C THR A 259 16.46 -7.16 12.39
N SER A 260 16.80 -6.42 13.45
CA SER A 260 16.71 -6.88 14.84
C SER A 260 15.94 -5.88 15.72
N PRO A 261 14.88 -6.30 16.43
CA PRO A 261 14.31 -7.66 16.43
C PRO A 261 13.65 -8.01 15.08
N GLN A 262 13.44 -9.30 14.82
CA GLN A 262 12.67 -9.75 13.67
C GLN A 262 11.26 -9.14 13.73
N LEU A 263 10.81 -8.52 12.63
CA LEU A 263 9.52 -7.83 12.57
C LEU A 263 8.41 -8.62 11.89
N PHE A 264 8.77 -9.62 11.09
CA PHE A 264 7.84 -10.50 10.38
C PHE A 264 8.49 -11.86 10.11
N ARG A 265 7.65 -12.90 10.00
CA ARG A 265 8.08 -14.26 9.66
C ARG A 265 7.83 -14.60 8.19
N GLY A 266 6.81 -14.00 7.55
CA GLY A 266 6.42 -14.28 6.18
C GLY A 266 6.21 -13.00 5.38
N ALA A 267 6.36 -13.08 4.07
CA ALA A 267 6.15 -11.98 3.15
C ALA A 267 5.30 -12.42 1.96
N ILE A 268 4.43 -11.53 1.49
CA ILE A 268 3.68 -11.70 0.26
C ILE A 268 3.89 -10.49 -0.63
N THR A 269 4.14 -10.72 -1.92
CA THR A 269 4.30 -9.68 -2.94
C THR A 269 3.34 -9.91 -4.10
N SER A 270 2.34 -9.04 -4.25
CA SER A 270 1.50 -8.98 -5.46
C SER A 270 2.10 -7.97 -6.42
N SER A 271 2.65 -8.42 -7.54
CA SER A 271 3.32 -7.58 -8.54
C SER A 271 4.50 -6.78 -7.94
N THR A 272 5.57 -7.49 -7.57
CA THR A 272 6.80 -6.91 -6.98
C THR A 272 7.30 -5.72 -7.78
N PHE A 273 7.28 -4.53 -7.19
CA PHE A 273 7.69 -3.30 -7.88
C PHE A 273 9.12 -2.88 -7.54
N LEU A 274 10.01 -2.89 -8.53
CA LEU A 274 11.40 -2.44 -8.40
C LEU A 274 11.76 -1.46 -9.53
N PRO A 275 11.47 -0.15 -9.36
CA PRO A 275 11.94 0.88 -10.30
C PRO A 275 13.45 1.10 -10.12
N SER A 276 14.04 2.00 -10.92
CA SER A 276 15.42 2.44 -10.72
C SER A 276 15.63 3.00 -9.30
N GLN A 277 16.49 2.32 -8.53
CA GLN A 277 16.85 2.64 -7.15
C GLN A 277 18.34 3.00 -7.06
N TYR A 278 18.64 4.26 -7.31
CA TYR A 278 20.01 4.79 -7.30
C TYR A 278 20.57 5.01 -5.88
N MET A 279 21.89 5.18 -5.77
CA MET A 279 22.50 5.70 -4.55
C MET A 279 21.97 7.10 -4.25
N TYR A 280 21.74 7.43 -2.98
CA TYR A 280 21.14 8.71 -2.59
C TYR A 280 21.86 9.96 -3.11
N ASN A 281 23.16 9.84 -3.43
CA ASN A 281 24.03 10.90 -3.93
C ASN A 281 24.49 10.69 -5.39
N ASP A 282 23.84 9.78 -6.12
CA ASP A 282 23.99 9.71 -7.58
C ASP A 282 23.41 10.97 -8.23
N THR A 283 23.80 11.23 -9.48
CA THR A 283 23.35 12.39 -10.25
C THR A 283 21.83 12.57 -10.27
N ILE A 284 21.05 11.48 -10.45
CA ILE A 284 19.59 11.57 -10.57
C ILE A 284 18.94 12.02 -9.24
N PRO A 285 19.19 11.36 -8.10
CA PRO A 285 18.77 11.84 -6.78
C PRO A 285 19.19 13.28 -6.45
N GLU A 286 20.43 13.67 -6.74
CA GLU A 286 20.92 15.04 -6.46
C GLU A 286 20.21 16.09 -7.34
N LEU A 287 19.91 15.75 -8.60
CA LEU A 287 19.10 16.61 -9.48
C LEU A 287 17.67 16.77 -8.94
N LEU A 288 17.05 15.70 -8.45
CA LEU A 288 15.70 15.78 -7.85
C LEU A 288 15.69 16.66 -6.60
N TYR A 289 16.69 16.53 -5.73
CA TYR A 289 16.84 17.41 -4.57
C TYR A 289 17.01 18.88 -5.00
N SER A 290 17.89 19.13 -5.96
CA SER A 290 18.15 20.47 -6.50
C SER A 290 16.91 21.10 -7.12
N GLU A 291 16.08 20.33 -7.81
CA GLU A 291 14.82 20.80 -8.41
C GLU A 291 13.82 21.25 -7.34
N VAL A 292 13.69 20.49 -6.24
CA VAL A 292 12.87 20.91 -5.09
C VAL A 292 13.39 22.20 -4.49
N VAL A 293 14.71 22.34 -4.30
CA VAL A 293 15.32 23.58 -3.79
C VAL A 293 15.05 24.75 -4.74
N ALA A 294 15.22 24.57 -6.05
CA ALA A 294 15.06 25.60 -7.06
C ALA A 294 13.61 26.13 -7.18
N GLN A 295 12.62 25.27 -6.94
CA GLN A 295 11.21 25.67 -6.91
C GLN A 295 10.76 26.26 -5.55
N THR A 296 11.68 26.41 -4.59
CA THR A 296 11.45 27.12 -3.32
C THR A 296 12.35 28.36 -3.21
N ASN A 297 12.18 29.12 -2.13
CA ASN A 297 13.08 30.24 -1.82
C ASN A 297 14.36 29.79 -1.08
N CYS A 298 14.79 28.54 -1.26
CA CYS A 298 15.88 27.93 -0.49
C CYS A 298 17.23 27.87 -1.22
N SER A 299 17.32 28.28 -2.49
CA SER A 299 18.56 28.18 -3.28
C SER A 299 19.74 28.99 -2.75
N SER A 300 19.48 30.04 -1.95
CA SER A 300 20.51 30.87 -1.32
C SER A 300 20.71 30.56 0.17
N ALA A 301 20.00 29.57 0.71
CA ALA A 301 20.14 29.17 2.11
C ALA A 301 21.46 28.43 2.31
N VAL A 302 22.13 28.70 3.45
CA VAL A 302 23.34 27.96 3.86
C VAL A 302 23.00 26.50 4.17
N ASP A 303 21.83 26.26 4.75
CA ASP A 303 21.25 24.94 4.97
C ASP A 303 19.91 24.88 4.24
N SER A 304 19.94 24.34 3.02
CA SER A 304 18.76 24.20 2.17
C SER A 304 17.71 23.28 2.79
N LEU A 305 18.10 22.21 3.50
CA LEU A 305 17.14 21.29 4.12
C LEU A 305 16.38 21.96 5.28
N THR A 306 17.08 22.72 6.13
CA THR A 306 16.44 23.52 7.19
C THR A 306 15.50 24.57 6.60
N CYS A 307 15.88 25.20 5.49
CA CYS A 307 14.99 26.10 4.76
C CYS A 307 13.75 25.37 4.22
N LEU A 308 13.92 24.20 3.59
CA LEU A 308 12.82 23.38 3.07
C LEU A 308 11.83 22.96 4.19
N ARG A 309 12.33 22.64 5.39
CA ARG A 309 11.47 22.32 6.55
C ARG A 309 10.57 23.49 6.94
N SER A 310 11.02 24.72 6.71
CA SER A 310 10.28 25.95 6.97
C SER A 310 9.37 26.36 5.81
N ALA A 311 9.44 25.68 4.66
CA ALA A 311 8.62 26.00 3.50
C ALA A 311 7.12 25.72 3.77
N ASN A 312 6.26 26.44 3.06
CA ASN A 312 4.83 26.23 3.18
C ASN A 312 4.43 24.85 2.60
N GLU A 313 3.55 24.13 3.30
CA GLU A 313 3.07 22.80 2.90
C GLU A 313 2.41 22.80 1.51
N THR A 314 1.56 23.78 1.22
CA THR A 314 0.86 23.90 -0.08
C THR A 314 1.85 24.13 -1.23
N LEU A 315 2.93 24.89 -0.99
CA LEU A 315 4.03 25.03 -1.94
C LEU A 315 4.74 23.69 -2.17
N LEU A 316 5.15 23.00 -1.11
CA LEU A 316 5.80 21.69 -1.22
C LEU A 316 4.92 20.67 -1.95
N GLN A 317 3.61 20.69 -1.71
CA GLN A 317 2.67 19.82 -2.41
C GLN A 317 2.52 20.19 -3.89
N THR A 318 2.60 21.47 -4.24
CA THR A 318 2.61 21.91 -5.65
C THR A 318 3.87 21.42 -6.35
N ILE A 319 5.03 21.53 -5.70
CA ILE A 319 6.31 21.01 -6.21
C ILE A 319 6.26 19.49 -6.36
N ASN A 320 5.75 18.79 -5.34
CA ASN A 320 5.54 17.34 -5.37
C ASN A 320 4.73 16.94 -6.61
N THR A 321 3.59 17.58 -6.87
CA THR A 321 2.79 17.31 -8.07
C THR A 321 3.57 17.61 -9.36
N ASN A 322 4.19 18.79 -9.48
CA ASN A 322 4.86 19.21 -10.70
C ASN A 322 6.01 18.28 -11.09
N ILE A 323 6.86 17.90 -10.13
CA ILE A 323 8.00 17.01 -10.36
C ILE A 323 7.51 15.61 -10.78
N ASN A 324 6.49 15.07 -10.10
CA ASN A 324 5.99 13.74 -10.47
C ASN A 324 5.29 13.72 -11.84
N VAL A 325 4.45 14.71 -12.17
CA VAL A 325 3.84 14.81 -13.52
C VAL A 325 4.90 14.94 -14.60
N GLY A 326 6.00 15.62 -14.27
CA GLY A 326 7.18 15.70 -15.11
C GLY A 326 7.79 14.34 -15.41
N GLY A 327 7.59 13.27 -14.63
CA GLY A 327 8.17 11.95 -14.94
C GLY A 327 7.85 11.44 -16.35
N PHE A 328 8.74 10.62 -16.92
CA PHE A 328 8.43 9.86 -18.13
C PHE A 328 7.18 9.01 -17.88
N PHE A 329 6.30 8.91 -18.88
CA PHE A 329 5.02 8.21 -18.74
C PHE A 329 5.21 6.83 -18.10
N GLY A 330 4.41 6.51 -17.08
CA GLY A 330 4.49 5.23 -16.39
C GLY A 330 5.60 5.09 -15.35
N THR A 331 6.46 6.11 -15.19
CA THR A 331 7.56 6.11 -14.22
C THR A 331 7.27 7.04 -13.04
N PHE A 332 8.07 6.86 -11.99
CA PHE A 332 7.93 7.55 -10.70
C PHE A 332 9.30 8.04 -10.25
N VAL A 333 9.33 9.27 -9.75
CA VAL A 333 10.58 10.01 -9.52
C VAL A 333 10.98 10.00 -8.04
N PHE A 334 10.01 10.03 -7.13
CA PHE A 334 10.25 9.88 -5.70
C PHE A 334 10.05 8.43 -5.29
N VAL A 335 11.13 7.66 -5.38
CA VAL A 335 11.20 6.23 -5.05
C VAL A 335 12.31 5.98 -4.02
N PRO A 336 12.36 4.80 -3.39
CA PRO A 336 13.47 4.46 -2.51
C PRO A 336 14.85 4.67 -3.15
N VAL A 337 15.82 5.09 -2.34
CA VAL A 337 17.24 5.17 -2.72
C VAL A 337 18.10 4.22 -1.88
N ILE A 338 19.28 3.87 -2.36
CA ILE A 338 20.27 3.16 -1.54
C ILE A 338 20.89 4.20 -0.60
N ASP A 339 20.58 4.09 0.69
CA ASP A 339 20.97 5.06 1.71
C ASP A 339 22.23 4.66 2.51
N GLY A 340 22.72 3.42 2.36
CA GLY A 340 23.90 2.88 3.03
C GLY A 340 23.67 2.43 4.48
N THR A 341 22.43 2.44 4.96
CA THR A 341 22.03 2.11 6.33
C THR A 341 20.82 1.19 6.39
N PHE A 342 19.62 1.68 6.03
CA PHE A 342 18.41 0.88 5.94
C PHE A 342 18.46 0.02 4.67
N ILE A 343 18.71 0.65 3.51
CA ILE A 343 19.08 -0.04 2.27
C ILE A 343 20.57 0.16 2.01
N THR A 344 21.35 -0.90 2.18
CA THR A 344 22.83 -0.91 2.16
C THR A 344 23.42 -1.00 0.76
N GLN A 345 22.71 -1.62 -0.17
CA GLN A 345 23.13 -1.90 -1.55
C GLN A 345 21.89 -2.07 -2.46
N ARG A 346 22.11 -2.25 -3.77
CA ARG A 346 21.01 -2.57 -4.72
C ARG A 346 20.22 -3.80 -4.24
N PRO A 347 18.88 -3.78 -4.24
CA PRO A 347 18.08 -4.92 -3.80
C PRO A 347 18.43 -6.21 -4.54
N THR A 348 18.65 -6.17 -5.86
CA THR A 348 19.06 -7.36 -6.65
C THR A 348 20.32 -8.02 -6.11
N GLU A 349 21.32 -7.23 -5.71
CA GLU A 349 22.58 -7.73 -5.14
C GLU A 349 22.39 -8.33 -3.75
N ALA A 350 21.52 -7.73 -2.92
CA ALA A 350 21.20 -8.27 -1.61
C ALA A 350 20.50 -9.64 -1.72
N LEU A 351 19.55 -9.75 -2.66
CA LEU A 351 18.85 -11.00 -2.97
C LEU A 351 19.81 -12.09 -3.47
N LYS A 352 20.73 -11.77 -4.39
CA LYS A 352 21.78 -12.70 -4.87
C LYS A 352 22.66 -13.23 -3.74
N GLN A 353 22.88 -12.42 -2.70
CA GLN A 353 23.69 -12.78 -1.53
C GLN A 353 22.88 -13.56 -0.48
N GLY A 354 21.58 -13.77 -0.67
CA GLY A 354 20.70 -14.39 0.32
C GLY A 354 20.49 -13.54 1.57
N LYS A 355 20.70 -12.22 1.47
CA LYS A 355 20.53 -11.27 2.56
C LYS A 355 19.05 -10.89 2.71
N VAL A 356 18.29 -11.76 3.35
CA VAL A 356 16.82 -11.62 3.48
C VAL A 356 16.34 -11.70 4.92
N ASN A 357 15.39 -10.83 5.26
CA ASN A 357 14.52 -10.94 6.42
C ASN A 357 13.29 -11.79 6.05
N GLY A 358 12.77 -12.54 7.03
CA GLY A 358 11.63 -13.44 6.83
C GLY A 358 12.06 -14.87 6.51
N LYS A 359 11.10 -15.80 6.57
CA LYS A 359 11.33 -17.25 6.43
C LYS A 359 10.60 -17.87 5.25
N ALA A 360 9.58 -17.20 4.72
CA ALA A 360 8.75 -17.72 3.64
C ALA A 360 8.26 -16.57 2.76
N LEU A 361 8.09 -16.84 1.46
CA LEU A 361 7.65 -15.85 0.47
C LEU A 361 6.57 -16.43 -0.45
N LEU A 362 5.43 -15.74 -0.57
CA LEU A 362 4.47 -15.99 -1.64
C LEU A 362 4.47 -14.78 -2.59
N SER A 363 4.80 -14.99 -3.87
CA SER A 363 4.80 -13.89 -4.84
C SER A 363 3.91 -14.19 -6.03
N ILE A 364 3.09 -13.23 -6.42
CA ILE A 364 2.23 -13.31 -7.60
C ILE A 364 2.53 -12.15 -8.56
N THR A 365 2.25 -12.35 -9.85
CA THR A 365 2.22 -11.29 -10.87
C THR A 365 0.93 -11.42 -11.66
N ASN A 366 0.41 -10.31 -12.17
CA ASN A 366 -0.59 -10.30 -13.21
C ASN A 366 0.08 -10.67 -14.55
N THR A 367 -0.65 -11.23 -15.53
CA THR A 367 -0.06 -11.60 -16.83
C THR A 367 0.40 -10.37 -17.62
N ASN A 368 -0.38 -9.29 -17.61
CA ASN A 368 -0.17 -8.09 -18.44
C ASN A 368 0.16 -6.87 -17.57
N GLU A 369 1.24 -6.95 -16.80
CA GLU A 369 1.65 -5.92 -15.83
C GLU A 369 1.89 -4.54 -16.47
N GLY A 370 2.49 -4.49 -17.66
CA GLY A 370 3.07 -3.26 -18.21
C GLY A 370 2.09 -2.32 -18.91
N VAL A 371 0.92 -2.82 -19.32
CA VAL A 371 0.00 -2.11 -20.24
C VAL A 371 -0.40 -0.74 -19.71
N ILE A 372 -0.69 -0.64 -18.41
CA ILE A 372 -1.15 0.63 -17.81
C ILE A 372 -0.02 1.66 -17.60
N PHE A 373 1.23 1.25 -17.80
CA PHE A 373 2.44 2.06 -17.60
C PHE A 373 3.12 2.44 -18.92
N VAL A 374 2.52 2.12 -20.06
CA VAL A 374 2.95 2.58 -21.38
C VAL A 374 1.88 3.46 -21.99
N ASN A 375 2.27 4.51 -22.71
CA ASN A 375 1.32 5.45 -23.28
C ASN A 375 0.59 4.82 -24.47
N GLN A 376 -0.57 4.24 -24.20
CA GLN A 376 -1.40 3.55 -25.19
C GLN A 376 -1.93 4.47 -26.32
N THR A 377 -1.98 5.79 -26.09
CA THR A 377 -2.50 6.75 -27.08
C THR A 377 -1.40 7.31 -27.97
N ASN A 378 -0.22 7.57 -27.41
CA ASN A 378 0.94 8.11 -28.12
C ASN A 378 2.19 7.29 -27.78
N PRO A 379 2.26 6.01 -28.21
CA PRO A 379 3.38 5.14 -27.87
C PRO A 379 4.65 5.55 -28.62
N ILE A 380 5.81 5.21 -28.04
CA ILE A 380 7.08 5.31 -28.75
C ILE A 380 7.10 4.17 -29.78
N THR A 381 7.22 4.48 -31.07
CA THR A 381 7.18 3.44 -32.12
C THR A 381 8.54 2.79 -32.39
N ASN A 382 9.57 3.19 -31.64
CA ASN A 382 10.92 2.66 -31.71
C ASN A 382 11.30 2.07 -30.35
N VAL A 383 11.32 0.74 -30.27
CA VAL A 383 11.55 -0.01 -29.03
C VAL A 383 12.93 0.24 -28.41
N SER A 384 13.96 0.48 -29.24
CA SER A 384 15.28 0.88 -28.72
C SER A 384 15.23 2.26 -28.06
N LEU A 385 14.50 3.21 -28.66
CA LEU A 385 14.30 4.52 -28.06
C LEU A 385 13.48 4.43 -26.75
N TYR A 386 12.45 3.57 -26.71
CA TYR A 386 11.69 3.33 -25.48
C TYR A 386 12.59 2.81 -24.37
N ALA A 387 13.40 1.78 -24.64
CA ALA A 387 14.33 1.20 -23.66
C ALA A 387 15.32 2.24 -23.09
N GLY A 388 15.93 3.05 -23.96
CA GLY A 388 16.86 4.11 -23.52
C GLY A 388 16.17 5.27 -22.79
N THR A 389 14.89 5.52 -23.08
CA THR A 389 14.09 6.53 -22.37
C THR A 389 13.69 6.03 -20.98
N LEU A 390 13.32 4.75 -20.86
CA LEU A 390 12.98 4.11 -19.59
C LEU A 390 14.19 4.03 -18.65
N PHE A 391 15.37 3.69 -19.18
CA PHE A 391 16.61 3.57 -18.41
C PHE A 391 17.68 4.56 -18.89
N PRO A 392 17.76 5.76 -18.30
CA PRO A 392 18.58 6.86 -18.82
C PRO A 392 20.10 6.64 -18.76
N LYS A 393 20.58 5.62 -18.04
CA LYS A 393 22.00 5.22 -18.04
C LYS A 393 22.33 4.17 -19.12
N PHE A 394 21.35 3.73 -19.92
CA PHE A 394 21.61 2.89 -21.09
C PHE A 394 22.38 3.65 -22.17
N GLY A 395 23.06 2.89 -23.01
CA GLY A 395 23.60 3.39 -24.27
C GLY A 395 23.10 2.54 -25.43
N SER A 396 23.46 2.95 -26.66
CA SER A 396 22.94 2.35 -27.91
C SER A 396 23.06 0.83 -28.00
N LYS A 397 24.08 0.24 -27.37
CA LYS A 397 24.25 -1.22 -27.27
C LYS A 397 23.13 -1.86 -26.47
N GLN A 398 22.82 -1.34 -25.29
CA GLN A 398 21.74 -1.85 -24.44
C GLN A 398 20.38 -1.62 -25.10
N ASP A 399 20.14 -0.43 -25.63
CA ASP A 399 18.90 -0.09 -26.34
C ASP A 399 18.60 -1.06 -27.49
N SER A 400 19.63 -1.34 -28.30
CA SER A 400 19.52 -2.26 -29.45
C SER A 400 19.33 -3.70 -28.98
N LYS A 401 20.02 -4.10 -27.90
CA LYS A 401 19.90 -5.47 -27.36
C LYS A 401 18.53 -5.71 -26.73
N THR A 402 17.97 -4.73 -26.02
CA THR A 402 16.60 -4.81 -25.50
C THR A 402 15.62 -4.98 -26.65
N ALA A 403 15.67 -4.12 -27.68
CA ALA A 403 14.77 -4.27 -28.84
C ALA A 403 14.91 -5.64 -29.54
N GLU A 404 16.13 -6.17 -29.67
CA GLU A 404 16.38 -7.51 -30.22
C GLU A 404 15.69 -8.62 -29.40
N LEU A 405 15.77 -8.55 -28.06
CA LEU A 405 15.19 -9.55 -27.15
C LEU A 405 13.66 -9.57 -27.16
N TYR A 406 13.03 -8.44 -27.48
CA TYR A 406 11.57 -8.30 -27.51
C TYR A 406 10.99 -8.35 -28.93
N ALA A 407 11.82 -8.45 -29.98
CA ALA A 407 11.42 -8.34 -31.38
C ALA A 407 10.34 -9.35 -31.83
N SER A 408 10.19 -10.48 -31.13
CA SER A 408 9.17 -11.49 -31.41
C SER A 408 7.80 -11.19 -30.79
N LEU A 409 7.68 -10.19 -29.92
CA LEU A 409 6.48 -9.91 -29.12
C LEU A 409 5.57 -8.87 -29.78
N GLY A 410 5.05 -9.19 -30.96
CA GLY A 410 4.02 -8.39 -31.62
C GLY A 410 4.50 -7.00 -32.09
N THR A 411 3.61 -6.01 -31.99
CA THR A 411 3.82 -4.61 -32.37
C THR A 411 4.79 -3.90 -31.42
N PRO A 412 5.41 -2.77 -31.80
CA PRO A 412 6.27 -2.00 -30.89
C PRO A 412 5.63 -1.64 -29.55
N LEU A 413 4.32 -1.36 -29.53
CA LEU A 413 3.59 -1.07 -28.30
C LEU A 413 3.52 -2.30 -27.37
N GLU A 414 3.21 -3.48 -27.91
CA GLU A 414 3.20 -4.74 -27.14
C GLU A 414 4.60 -5.09 -26.63
N GLN A 415 5.65 -4.73 -27.38
CA GLN A 415 7.04 -4.88 -26.96
C GLN A 415 7.38 -3.93 -25.81
N ASP A 416 6.97 -2.67 -25.88
CA ASP A 416 7.17 -1.69 -24.81
C ASP A 416 6.41 -2.09 -23.54
N ASP A 417 5.16 -2.58 -23.67
CA ASP A 417 4.36 -3.14 -22.57
C ASP A 417 5.10 -4.29 -21.89
N ALA A 418 5.67 -5.22 -22.67
CA ALA A 418 6.44 -6.34 -22.15
C ALA A 418 7.77 -5.90 -21.51
N ILE A 419 8.46 -4.90 -22.05
CA ILE A 419 9.69 -4.32 -21.46
C ILE A 419 9.37 -3.73 -20.09
N MET A 420 8.30 -2.93 -20.00
CA MET A 420 7.85 -2.32 -18.75
C MET A 420 7.45 -3.38 -17.71
N ALA A 421 6.63 -4.35 -18.13
CA ALA A 421 6.19 -5.47 -17.30
C ALA A 421 7.38 -6.23 -16.73
N GLU A 422 8.31 -6.65 -17.58
CA GLU A 422 9.37 -7.56 -17.17
C GLU A 422 10.48 -6.85 -16.40
N SER A 423 10.91 -5.67 -16.84
CA SER A 423 12.02 -4.97 -16.20
C SER A 423 11.70 -4.46 -14.79
N ILE A 424 10.45 -4.04 -14.52
CA ILE A 424 10.09 -3.36 -13.26
C ILE A 424 9.17 -4.20 -12.34
N LEU A 425 8.44 -5.20 -12.88
CA LEU A 425 7.42 -5.96 -12.13
C LEU A 425 7.66 -7.48 -12.09
N ILE A 426 7.78 -8.12 -13.26
CA ILE A 426 7.84 -9.58 -13.35
C ILE A 426 9.23 -10.12 -12.99
N CYS A 427 10.32 -9.61 -13.59
CA CYS A 427 11.65 -10.13 -13.30
C CYS A 427 12.10 -9.92 -11.83
N PRO A 428 11.82 -8.77 -11.18
CA PRO A 428 12.05 -8.60 -9.75
C PRO A 428 11.43 -9.69 -8.87
N THR A 429 10.26 -10.21 -9.26
CA THR A 429 9.61 -11.33 -8.57
C THR A 429 10.48 -12.61 -8.62
N PHE A 430 11.11 -12.91 -9.75
CA PHE A 430 11.98 -14.09 -9.86
C PHE A 430 13.27 -13.95 -9.03
N TYR A 431 13.82 -12.74 -8.91
CA TYR A 431 14.98 -12.49 -8.05
C TYR A 431 14.64 -12.71 -6.58
N LEU A 432 13.46 -12.23 -6.16
CA LEU A 432 12.94 -12.46 -4.81
C LEU A 432 12.79 -13.95 -4.51
N LEU A 433 12.09 -14.70 -5.37
CA LEU A 433 11.88 -16.14 -5.19
C LEU A 433 13.19 -16.91 -5.07
N SER A 434 14.19 -16.54 -5.87
CA SER A 434 15.52 -17.16 -5.85
C SER A 434 16.26 -16.95 -4.52
N ALA A 435 15.93 -15.90 -3.77
CA ALA A 435 16.51 -15.62 -2.46
C ALA A 435 15.86 -16.42 -1.31
N PHE A 436 14.76 -17.13 -1.56
CA PHE A 436 14.04 -17.99 -0.61
C PHE A 436 14.00 -19.45 -1.10
N PRO A 437 15.16 -20.15 -1.15
CA PRO A 437 15.23 -21.51 -1.66
C PRO A 437 14.47 -22.48 -0.75
N ASN A 438 13.53 -23.25 -1.33
CA ASN A 438 12.68 -24.21 -0.62
C ASN A 438 11.77 -23.57 0.45
N SER A 439 11.40 -22.31 0.26
CA SER A 439 10.44 -21.62 1.13
C SER A 439 9.71 -20.50 0.39
N SER A 440 9.52 -20.67 -0.92
CA SER A 440 8.85 -19.68 -1.75
C SER A 440 7.94 -20.29 -2.80
N TRP A 441 6.91 -19.54 -3.18
CA TRP A 441 5.88 -19.96 -4.14
C TRP A 441 5.59 -18.84 -5.14
N LYS A 442 5.55 -19.18 -6.43
CA LYS A 442 5.22 -18.26 -7.51
C LYS A 442 3.80 -18.51 -8.01
N GLY A 443 2.99 -17.47 -8.08
CA GLY A 443 1.67 -17.47 -8.68
C GLY A 443 1.59 -16.55 -9.89
N GLN A 444 0.57 -16.72 -10.73
CA GLN A 444 0.23 -15.82 -11.81
C GLN A 444 -1.28 -15.63 -11.87
N PHE A 445 -1.71 -14.37 -11.79
CA PHE A 445 -3.09 -13.99 -12.05
C PHE A 445 -3.29 -13.79 -13.55
N ALA A 446 -4.16 -14.58 -14.16
CA ALA A 446 -4.32 -14.66 -15.61
C ALA A 446 -5.76 -14.44 -16.11
N ILE A 447 -6.70 -14.03 -15.24
CA ILE A 447 -8.05 -13.66 -15.67
C ILE A 447 -7.98 -12.45 -16.62
N PRO A 448 -8.39 -12.58 -17.89
CA PRO A 448 -8.27 -11.48 -18.85
C PRO A 448 -9.02 -10.21 -18.42
N PRO A 449 -8.45 -9.01 -18.65
CA PRO A 449 -7.19 -8.77 -19.36
C PRO A 449 -5.93 -8.87 -18.47
N ALA A 450 -6.06 -9.21 -17.19
CA ALA A 450 -4.95 -9.40 -16.25
C ALA A 450 -3.95 -8.25 -16.23
N HIS A 451 -4.44 -7.01 -16.24
CA HIS A 451 -3.61 -5.82 -16.05
C HIS A 451 -3.15 -5.71 -14.60
N HIS A 452 -2.08 -4.95 -14.37
CA HIS A 452 -1.57 -4.64 -13.04
C HIS A 452 -2.67 -4.17 -12.08
N GLY A 453 -2.68 -4.72 -10.86
CA GLY A 453 -3.64 -4.41 -9.79
C GLY A 453 -5.04 -4.99 -9.97
N GLN A 454 -5.34 -5.72 -11.05
CA GLN A 454 -6.69 -6.32 -11.22
C GLN A 454 -6.96 -7.50 -10.28
N ASP A 455 -5.92 -8.07 -9.68
CA ASP A 455 -6.01 -9.08 -8.64
C ASP A 455 -6.54 -8.51 -7.30
N LEU A 456 -6.43 -7.20 -7.04
CA LEU A 456 -6.88 -6.55 -5.80
C LEU A 456 -8.35 -6.85 -5.46
N ALA A 457 -9.23 -6.85 -6.47
CA ALA A 457 -10.65 -7.10 -6.28
C ALA A 457 -10.95 -8.50 -5.71
N TYR A 458 -10.01 -9.46 -5.83
CA TYR A 458 -10.20 -10.84 -5.39
C TYR A 458 -9.91 -11.06 -3.91
N TYR A 459 -9.20 -10.14 -3.25
CA TYR A 459 -8.99 -10.16 -1.80
C TYR A 459 -9.50 -8.88 -1.09
N PHE A 460 -9.96 -7.88 -1.86
CA PHE A 460 -10.71 -6.71 -1.39
C PHE A 460 -12.01 -6.48 -2.20
N PRO A 461 -12.95 -7.44 -2.27
CA PRO A 461 -14.10 -7.36 -3.16
C PRO A 461 -15.14 -6.28 -2.79
N THR A 462 -15.04 -5.64 -1.63
CA THR A 462 -15.93 -4.53 -1.22
C THR A 462 -15.28 -3.15 -1.37
N SER A 463 -13.99 -3.11 -1.71
CA SER A 463 -13.22 -1.88 -1.85
C SER A 463 -13.46 -1.18 -3.20
N SER A 464 -12.85 0.00 -3.38
CA SER A 464 -13.04 0.84 -4.57
C SER A 464 -12.54 0.23 -5.89
N PHE A 465 -11.85 -0.90 -5.84
CA PHE A 465 -11.33 -1.62 -7.02
C PHE A 465 -12.42 -2.32 -7.85
N GLY A 466 -13.66 -2.36 -7.32
CA GLY A 466 -14.80 -2.96 -7.99
C GLY A 466 -14.95 -4.45 -7.69
N THR A 467 -15.96 -5.07 -8.29
CA THR A 467 -16.19 -6.50 -8.16
C THR A 467 -15.22 -7.28 -9.05
N PRO A 468 -14.74 -8.46 -8.63
CA PRO A 468 -13.97 -9.37 -9.48
C PRO A 468 -14.57 -9.53 -10.88
N ALA A 469 -13.75 -9.34 -11.91
CA ALA A 469 -14.19 -9.48 -13.31
C ALA A 469 -14.71 -10.89 -13.59
N PHE A 470 -14.03 -11.90 -13.01
CA PHE A 470 -14.49 -13.28 -12.99
C PHE A 470 -15.00 -13.66 -11.60
N ASN A 471 -16.29 -13.44 -11.39
CA ASN A 471 -16.96 -13.69 -10.10
C ASN A 471 -17.47 -15.14 -10.00
N ASN A 472 -16.54 -16.08 -9.80
CA ASN A 472 -16.83 -17.50 -9.63
C ASN A 472 -16.44 -17.96 -8.23
N THR A 473 -17.36 -18.56 -7.47
CA THR A 473 -17.13 -18.94 -6.06
C THR A 473 -15.94 -19.88 -5.87
N GLN A 474 -15.73 -20.86 -6.76
CA GLN A 474 -14.60 -21.78 -6.65
C GLN A 474 -13.27 -21.07 -6.96
N PHE A 475 -13.26 -20.17 -7.95
CA PHE A 475 -12.10 -19.36 -8.26
C PHE A 475 -11.73 -18.42 -7.12
N LEU A 476 -12.71 -17.68 -6.59
CA LEU A 476 -12.50 -16.74 -5.49
C LEU A 476 -11.90 -17.46 -4.28
N ALA A 477 -12.50 -18.57 -3.87
CA ALA A 477 -11.98 -19.39 -2.77
C ALA A 477 -10.57 -19.93 -3.04
N ALA A 478 -10.27 -20.34 -4.29
CA ALA A 478 -8.95 -20.83 -4.67
C ALA A 478 -7.88 -19.73 -4.66
N PHE A 479 -8.23 -18.54 -5.15
CA PHE A 479 -7.32 -17.41 -5.21
C PHE A 479 -7.08 -16.85 -3.81
N SER A 480 -8.05 -16.18 -3.19
CA SER A 480 -7.85 -15.51 -1.89
C SER A 480 -7.46 -16.49 -0.78
N GLY A 481 -8.05 -17.69 -0.79
CA GLY A 481 -7.78 -18.74 0.20
C GLY A 481 -6.32 -19.19 0.23
N ALA A 482 -5.60 -19.19 -0.90
CA ALA A 482 -4.18 -19.56 -0.92
C ALA A 482 -3.30 -18.52 -0.21
N PHE A 483 -3.60 -17.23 -0.37
CA PHE A 483 -2.90 -16.13 0.30
C PHE A 483 -3.17 -16.19 1.80
N MET A 484 -4.43 -16.38 2.19
CA MET A 484 -4.81 -16.44 3.61
C MET A 484 -4.26 -17.68 4.30
N SER A 485 -4.21 -18.82 3.61
CA SER A 485 -3.52 -20.02 4.08
C SER A 485 -2.06 -19.72 4.38
N PHE A 486 -1.36 -19.06 3.45
CA PHE A 486 0.03 -18.63 3.69
C PHE A 486 0.17 -17.68 4.89
N VAL A 487 -0.75 -16.74 5.11
CA VAL A 487 -0.70 -15.86 6.30
C VAL A 487 -0.78 -16.67 7.60
N VAL A 488 -1.68 -17.66 7.65
CA VAL A 488 -1.92 -18.49 8.82
C VAL A 488 -0.76 -19.46 9.08
N SER A 489 -0.29 -20.18 8.05
CA SER A 489 0.62 -21.32 8.19
C SER A 489 2.04 -21.11 7.65
N GLN A 490 2.27 -20.08 6.82
CA GLN A 490 3.45 -19.90 5.95
C GLN A 490 3.56 -20.88 4.77
N ASP A 491 2.49 -21.60 4.45
CA ASP A 491 2.42 -22.55 3.33
C ASP A 491 1.04 -22.45 2.64
N PRO A 492 0.95 -22.08 1.35
CA PRO A 492 -0.34 -22.01 0.65
C PRO A 492 -1.05 -23.36 0.51
N ASN A 493 -0.35 -24.49 0.77
CA ASN A 493 -0.93 -25.84 0.75
C ASN A 493 -1.63 -26.23 2.05
N ASP A 494 -1.33 -25.56 3.16
CA ASP A 494 -2.02 -25.79 4.44
C ASP A 494 -3.32 -24.99 4.48
N LYS A 495 -4.31 -25.51 3.73
CA LYS A 495 -5.51 -24.77 3.39
C LYS A 495 -6.42 -24.52 4.59
N ILE A 496 -6.75 -23.25 4.82
CA ILE A 496 -7.73 -22.83 5.84
C ILE A 496 -9.18 -23.24 5.49
N ALA A 497 -9.44 -23.59 4.23
CA ALA A 497 -10.71 -24.15 3.77
C ALA A 497 -10.52 -25.02 2.51
N PRO A 498 -11.45 -25.93 2.19
CA PRO A 498 -11.40 -26.69 0.93
C PRO A 498 -11.47 -25.76 -0.30
N THR A 499 -10.50 -25.90 -1.21
CA THR A 499 -10.42 -25.16 -2.48
C THR A 499 -10.04 -26.07 -3.63
N ILE A 500 -10.27 -25.60 -4.87
CA ILE A 500 -9.83 -26.29 -6.10
C ILE A 500 -8.33 -26.13 -6.39
N THR A 501 -7.61 -25.28 -5.65
CA THR A 501 -6.16 -25.07 -5.84
C THR A 501 -5.42 -26.41 -5.71
N PRO A 502 -4.68 -26.89 -6.73
CA PRO A 502 -3.91 -28.11 -6.61
C PRO A 502 -2.71 -27.91 -5.66
N SER A 503 -1.90 -28.96 -5.46
CA SER A 503 -0.62 -28.81 -4.76
C SER A 503 0.19 -27.73 -5.44
N TRP A 504 0.62 -26.74 -4.66
CA TRP A 504 1.45 -25.64 -5.08
C TRP A 504 2.88 -25.94 -4.66
N ASP A 505 3.63 -26.54 -5.57
CA ASP A 505 5.02 -26.86 -5.28
C ASP A 505 5.83 -25.58 -5.11
N MET A 506 6.81 -25.63 -4.21
CA MET A 506 7.73 -24.52 -3.99
C MET A 506 8.48 -24.20 -5.28
N TYR A 507 8.75 -22.92 -5.48
CA TYR A 507 9.58 -22.45 -6.57
C TYR A 507 10.99 -23.01 -6.41
N SER A 508 11.37 -23.87 -7.35
CA SER A 508 12.70 -24.47 -7.42
C SER A 508 13.18 -24.43 -8.87
N ASN A 509 14.45 -24.06 -9.09
CA ASN A 509 15.10 -24.02 -10.40
C ASN A 509 14.32 -23.31 -11.51
N GLY A 510 13.56 -22.26 -11.19
CA GLY A 510 12.90 -21.46 -12.21
C GLY A 510 11.56 -21.99 -12.71
N SER A 511 11.11 -23.19 -12.30
CA SER A 511 10.04 -23.86 -13.04
C SER A 511 8.64 -23.57 -12.52
N THR A 512 8.30 -23.85 -11.27
CA THR A 512 6.87 -23.97 -10.90
C THR A 512 6.16 -22.62 -10.73
N VAL A 513 5.04 -22.43 -11.44
CA VAL A 513 4.13 -21.30 -11.31
C VAL A 513 2.70 -21.82 -11.13
N MET A 514 1.98 -21.35 -10.12
CA MET A 514 0.53 -21.59 -10.01
C MET A 514 -0.22 -20.55 -10.82
N VAL A 515 -0.95 -20.98 -11.85
CA VAL A 515 -1.72 -20.11 -12.73
C VAL A 515 -3.17 -20.10 -12.26
N PHE A 516 -3.72 -18.88 -12.10
CA PHE A 516 -5.11 -18.63 -11.78
C PHE A 516 -5.79 -17.99 -12.98
N ASN A 517 -6.51 -18.80 -13.77
CA ASN A 517 -7.13 -18.43 -15.02
C ASN A 517 -8.61 -18.86 -15.08
N GLN A 518 -9.24 -18.59 -16.23
CA GLN A 518 -10.53 -19.13 -16.63
C GLN A 518 -10.42 -19.82 -18.00
N THR A 519 -11.27 -20.82 -18.23
CA THR A 519 -11.41 -21.44 -19.55
C THR A 519 -12.20 -20.54 -20.51
N ALA A 520 -12.20 -20.89 -21.80
CA ALA A 520 -13.02 -20.21 -22.81
C ALA A 520 -14.54 -20.32 -22.55
N ASP A 521 -14.96 -21.30 -21.75
CA ASP A 521 -16.36 -21.52 -21.35
C ASP A 521 -16.67 -20.90 -19.96
N ASP A 522 -15.85 -19.95 -19.50
CA ASP A 522 -15.98 -19.25 -18.21
C ASP A 522 -15.99 -20.19 -16.99
N LEU A 523 -15.22 -21.28 -17.05
CA LEU A 523 -14.98 -22.17 -15.90
C LEU A 523 -13.66 -21.82 -15.20
N PRO A 524 -13.57 -22.00 -13.87
CA PRO A 524 -12.32 -21.76 -13.16
C PRO A 524 -11.23 -22.72 -13.63
N ASP A 525 -10.05 -22.18 -13.93
CA ASP A 525 -8.87 -22.92 -14.34
C ASP A 525 -7.70 -22.58 -13.42
N VAL A 526 -7.43 -23.44 -12.44
CA VAL A 526 -6.34 -23.27 -11.48
C VAL A 526 -5.42 -24.47 -11.57
N HIS A 527 -4.21 -24.26 -12.09
CA HIS A 527 -3.26 -25.33 -12.37
C HIS A 527 -1.81 -24.89 -12.16
N ALA A 528 -0.94 -25.87 -11.92
CA ALA A 528 0.50 -25.64 -11.94
C ALA A 528 1.01 -25.67 -13.39
N ASP A 529 1.88 -24.73 -13.73
CA ASP A 529 2.57 -24.62 -15.00
C ASP A 529 4.07 -24.33 -14.77
N THR A 530 4.82 -24.26 -15.85
CA THR A 530 6.23 -23.87 -15.86
C THR A 530 6.42 -22.42 -16.30
N ALA A 531 7.32 -21.69 -15.66
CA ALA A 531 7.69 -20.35 -16.11
C ALA A 531 8.25 -20.39 -17.54
N ASP A 532 7.91 -19.40 -18.36
CA ASP A 532 8.39 -19.29 -19.74
C ASP A 532 9.91 -19.12 -19.77
N ALA A 533 10.61 -20.09 -20.37
CA ALA A 533 12.06 -20.08 -20.50
C ALA A 533 12.58 -18.83 -21.26
N THR A 534 11.82 -18.32 -22.23
CA THR A 534 12.18 -17.11 -22.99
C THR A 534 12.07 -15.87 -22.10
N GLN A 535 11.05 -15.80 -21.24
CA GLN A 535 10.92 -14.74 -20.25
C GLN A 535 12.06 -14.79 -19.22
N LEU A 536 12.43 -15.99 -18.76
CA LEU A 536 13.57 -16.16 -17.84
C LEU A 536 14.92 -15.74 -18.49
N GLU A 537 15.09 -15.94 -19.80
CA GLU A 537 16.25 -15.42 -20.55
C GLU A 537 16.24 -13.88 -20.56
N ARG A 538 15.09 -13.25 -20.82
CA ARG A 538 14.95 -11.77 -20.75
C ARG A 538 15.19 -11.25 -19.33
N CYS A 539 14.71 -11.94 -18.30
CA CYS A 539 15.03 -11.60 -16.92
C CYS A 539 16.52 -11.74 -16.60
N SER A 540 17.20 -12.73 -17.16
CA SER A 540 18.65 -12.87 -17.02
C SER A 540 19.39 -11.70 -17.67
N PHE A 541 18.88 -11.17 -18.80
CA PHE A 541 19.41 -9.93 -19.38
C PHE A 541 19.22 -8.74 -18.44
N TRP A 542 18.00 -8.51 -17.90
CA TRP A 542 17.74 -7.41 -16.98
C TRP A 542 18.63 -7.47 -15.74
N ASP A 543 18.82 -8.66 -15.17
CA ASP A 543 19.73 -8.86 -14.05
C ASP A 543 21.19 -8.50 -14.40
N SER A 544 21.64 -8.84 -15.62
CA SER A 544 22.99 -8.54 -16.09
C SER A 544 23.27 -7.04 -16.29
N VAL A 545 22.21 -6.24 -16.47
CA VAL A 545 22.29 -4.78 -16.65
C VAL A 545 21.83 -3.99 -15.42
N GLY A 546 21.65 -4.64 -14.26
CA GLY A 546 21.14 -4.02 -13.02
C GLY A 546 21.88 -2.75 -12.59
N VAL A 547 23.20 -2.67 -12.83
CA VAL A 547 23.99 -1.44 -12.57
C VAL A 547 23.51 -0.25 -13.40
N LEU A 548 23.11 -0.49 -14.65
CA LEU A 548 22.64 0.53 -15.58
C LEU A 548 21.16 0.85 -15.36
N THR A 549 20.32 -0.15 -15.04
CA THR A 549 18.91 0.11 -14.71
C THR A 549 18.73 0.67 -13.30
N GLY A 550 19.73 0.54 -12.43
CA GLY A 550 19.67 0.97 -11.03
C GLY A 550 18.90 -0.03 -10.15
N GLN A 551 18.85 -1.31 -10.50
CA GLN A 551 18.04 -2.32 -9.81
C GLN A 551 18.90 -3.33 -9.04
#